data_AF-A0A2M7IHJ8-F1
#
_entry.id   AF-A0A2M7IHJ8-F1
#
_cell.length_a   1.000
_cell.length_b   1.000
_cell.length_c   1.000
_cell.angle_alpha   90.00
_cell.angle_beta   90.00
_cell.angle_gamma   90.00
#
_symmetry.space_group_name_H-M   'P 1'
#
loop_
_entity.id
_entity.type
_entity.pdbx_description
1 polymer ?
#
loop_
_entity_poly.entity_id
_entity_poly.type
_entity_poly.pdbx_seq_one_letter_code
_entity_poly.pdbx_strand_id
1 'polypeptide(L)'
;MDIFEKQQTIEAIKTIVKARWFYASVVLLQGIILKLLFPSTPLPNDFLIPLIFVSVLVLNFGYWAYLRIKPENINSLTLKFIKFFQVSLDQLAIAAIIYFSGTANKQIIMMYIVTIMIASVLYKAKGVILWTFFAMLLYTGLVFLEYFGLLPELAPEAASQTAFKFLKGETNFTKMLLIGFNTYMIAVALYAVYLVNIFRNREKKLRGKTDEAIKKSELLTLQTQELSKTKDYLHEALTKSDAA
;
A
#
# COMPACT_ATOMS: atom_id res chain seq x y z
N MET A 1 0.55 19.18 8.41
CA MET A 1 1.07 18.37 7.29
C MET A 1 1.58 19.37 6.29
N ASP A 2 2.87 19.32 5.98
CA ASP A 2 3.49 20.23 5.02
C ASP A 2 2.86 20.03 3.62
N ILE A 3 2.89 21.05 2.77
CA ILE A 3 2.38 21.00 1.38
C ILE A 3 3.09 19.87 0.62
N PHE A 4 4.39 19.68 0.87
CA PHE A 4 5.15 18.57 0.31
C PHE A 4 4.63 17.21 0.81
N GLU A 5 4.45 17.03 2.13
CA GLU A 5 3.91 15.78 2.70
C GLU A 5 2.50 15.45 2.15
N LYS A 6 1.71 16.49 1.85
CA LYS A 6 0.41 16.39 1.21
C LYS A 6 0.53 15.84 -0.21
N GLN A 7 1.40 16.42 -1.02
CA GLN A 7 1.64 15.98 -2.39
C GLN A 7 2.15 14.55 -2.43
N GLN A 8 3.14 14.21 -1.60
CA GLN A 8 3.68 12.85 -1.49
C GLN A 8 2.59 11.84 -1.07
N THR A 9 1.72 12.21 -0.13
CA THR A 9 0.59 11.36 0.26
C THR A 9 -0.37 11.14 -0.90
N ILE A 10 -0.70 12.18 -1.67
CA ILE A 10 -1.59 12.07 -2.83
C ILE A 10 -0.97 11.16 -3.90
N GLU A 11 0.32 11.31 -4.17
CA GLU A 11 1.04 10.48 -5.15
C GLU A 11 1.11 9.01 -4.71
N ALA A 12 1.37 8.77 -3.43
CA ALA A 12 1.32 7.43 -2.83
C ALA A 12 -0.06 6.79 -3.01
N ILE A 13 -1.14 7.51 -2.69
CA ILE A 13 -2.51 7.02 -2.86
C ILE A 13 -2.80 6.73 -4.35
N LYS A 14 -2.40 7.62 -5.27
CA LYS A 14 -2.57 7.40 -6.72
C LYS A 14 -1.84 6.13 -7.19
N THR A 15 -0.64 5.90 -6.67
CA THR A 15 0.16 4.71 -6.98
C THR A 15 -0.53 3.45 -6.47
N ILE A 16 -1.08 3.47 -5.25
CA ILE A 16 -1.83 2.35 -4.68
C ILE A 16 -3.09 2.04 -5.49
N VAL A 17 -3.84 3.06 -5.90
CA VAL A 17 -5.02 2.87 -6.75
C VAL A 17 -4.65 2.18 -8.08
N LYS A 18 -3.53 2.56 -8.71
CA LYS A 18 -3.01 1.89 -9.92
C LYS A 18 -2.59 0.45 -9.62
N ALA A 19 -1.88 0.23 -8.52
CA ALA A 19 -1.43 -1.10 -8.09
C ALA A 19 -2.63 -2.03 -7.83
N ARG A 20 -3.74 -1.51 -7.29
CA ARG A 20 -4.98 -2.27 -7.08
C ARG A 20 -5.62 -2.70 -8.41
N TRP A 21 -5.65 -1.83 -9.42
CA TRP A 21 -6.13 -2.21 -10.74
C TRP A 21 -5.29 -3.35 -11.32
N PHE A 22 -3.96 -3.23 -11.25
CA PHE A 22 -3.04 -4.28 -11.69
C PHE A 22 -3.29 -5.60 -10.93
N TYR A 23 -3.36 -5.53 -9.60
CA TYR A 23 -3.61 -6.68 -8.74
C TYR A 23 -4.97 -7.35 -9.07
N ALA A 24 -6.03 -6.57 -9.21
CA ALA A 24 -7.36 -7.07 -9.59
C ALA A 24 -7.34 -7.77 -10.96
N SER A 25 -6.65 -7.21 -11.94
CA SER A 25 -6.49 -7.85 -13.26
C SER A 25 -5.71 -9.17 -13.17
N VAL A 26 -4.68 -9.26 -12.34
CA VAL A 26 -3.93 -10.51 -12.13
C VAL A 26 -4.81 -11.58 -11.50
N VAL A 27 -5.61 -11.23 -10.49
CA VAL A 27 -6.55 -12.18 -9.85
C VAL A 27 -7.61 -12.67 -10.82
N LEU A 28 -8.21 -11.76 -11.61
CA LEU A 28 -9.20 -12.14 -12.62
C LEU A 28 -8.59 -13.06 -13.68
N LEU A 29 -7.40 -12.72 -14.18
CA LEU A 29 -6.69 -13.51 -15.17
C LEU A 29 -6.32 -14.90 -14.62
N GLN A 30 -5.89 -14.98 -13.36
CA GLN A 30 -5.65 -16.25 -12.68
C GLN A 30 -6.94 -17.08 -12.58
N GLY A 31 -8.06 -16.47 -12.21
CA GLY A 31 -9.37 -17.15 -12.15
C GLY A 31 -9.80 -17.71 -13.50
N ILE A 32 -9.61 -16.94 -14.58
CA ILE A 32 -9.90 -17.37 -15.95
C ILE A 32 -8.99 -18.54 -16.35
N ILE A 33 -7.68 -18.43 -16.12
CA ILE A 33 -6.72 -19.51 -16.42
C ILE A 33 -7.08 -20.79 -15.67
N LEU A 34 -7.41 -20.69 -14.38
CA LEU A 34 -7.82 -21.85 -13.59
C LEU A 34 -9.09 -22.49 -14.15
N LYS A 35 -10.09 -21.69 -14.56
CA LYS A 35 -11.33 -22.25 -15.12
C LYS A 35 -11.12 -22.91 -16.48
N LEU A 36 -10.23 -22.38 -17.31
CA LEU A 36 -9.94 -22.91 -18.65
C LEU A 36 -9.06 -24.17 -18.58
N LEU A 37 -7.99 -24.15 -17.78
CA LEU A 37 -7.04 -25.25 -17.69
C LEU A 37 -7.50 -26.36 -16.75
N PHE A 38 -8.29 -26.03 -15.73
CA PHE A 38 -8.81 -26.97 -14.74
C PHE A 38 -10.33 -26.79 -14.55
N PRO A 39 -11.16 -27.17 -15.55
CA PRO A 39 -12.61 -26.97 -15.50
C PRO A 39 -13.29 -27.63 -14.30
N SER A 40 -12.69 -28.74 -13.84
CA SER A 40 -13.10 -29.53 -12.68
C SER A 40 -12.75 -28.90 -11.34
N THR A 41 -11.92 -27.86 -11.31
CA THR A 41 -11.62 -27.14 -10.06
C THR A 41 -12.86 -26.35 -9.65
N PRO A 42 -13.44 -26.66 -8.47
CA PRO A 42 -14.57 -25.89 -7.96
C PRO A 42 -14.06 -24.50 -7.59
N LEU A 43 -14.40 -23.51 -8.42
CA LEU A 43 -14.24 -22.12 -8.02
C LEU A 43 -15.32 -21.80 -6.99
N PRO A 44 -15.01 -20.99 -5.96
CA PRO A 44 -16.02 -20.53 -5.03
C PRO A 44 -17.20 -19.91 -5.79
N ASN A 45 -18.36 -20.56 -5.75
CA ASN A 45 -19.60 -20.08 -6.40
C ASN A 45 -20.46 -19.23 -5.45
N ASP A 46 -19.92 -18.90 -4.28
CA ASP A 46 -20.60 -18.00 -3.35
C ASP A 46 -20.68 -16.60 -3.98
N PHE A 47 -21.91 -16.16 -4.26
CA PHE A 47 -22.21 -14.85 -4.85
C PHE A 47 -21.63 -13.68 -4.04
N LEU A 48 -21.33 -13.89 -2.75
CA LEU A 48 -20.73 -12.88 -1.88
C LEU A 48 -19.28 -12.55 -2.24
N ILE A 49 -18.51 -13.50 -2.77
CA ILE A 49 -17.11 -13.25 -3.17
C ILE A 49 -17.00 -12.28 -4.36
N PRO A 50 -17.69 -12.50 -5.50
CA PRO A 50 -17.69 -11.52 -6.59
C PRO A 50 -18.35 -10.20 -6.17
N LEU A 51 -19.36 -10.21 -5.28
CA LEU A 51 -19.92 -8.98 -4.73
C LEU A 51 -18.87 -8.17 -3.95
N ILE A 52 -18.08 -8.81 -3.07
CA ILE A 52 -16.99 -8.14 -2.33
C ILE A 52 -15.96 -7.59 -3.31
N PHE A 53 -15.56 -8.39 -4.32
CA PHE A 53 -14.60 -7.97 -5.33
C PHE A 53 -15.07 -6.73 -6.11
N VAL A 54 -16.31 -6.74 -6.62
CA VAL A 54 -16.93 -5.60 -7.30
C VAL A 54 -17.02 -4.40 -6.35
N SER A 55 -17.42 -4.60 -5.10
CA SER A 55 -17.50 -3.52 -4.10
C SER A 55 -16.15 -2.85 -3.87
N VAL A 56 -15.07 -3.63 -3.75
CA VAL A 56 -13.69 -3.10 -3.63
C VAL A 56 -13.28 -2.33 -4.89
N LEU A 57 -13.64 -2.81 -6.08
CA LEU A 57 -13.36 -2.10 -7.34
C LEU A 57 -14.12 -0.78 -7.48
N VAL A 58 -15.40 -0.74 -7.09
CA VAL A 58 -16.21 0.48 -7.08
C VAL A 58 -15.62 1.50 -6.12
N LEU A 59 -15.22 1.08 -4.91
CA LEU A 59 -14.52 1.95 -3.96
C LEU A 59 -13.19 2.46 -4.53
N ASN A 60 -12.42 1.59 -5.18
CA ASN A 60 -11.16 1.96 -5.83
C ASN A 60 -11.37 2.98 -6.97
N PHE A 61 -12.43 2.82 -7.76
CA PHE A 61 -12.83 3.78 -8.77
C PHE A 61 -13.24 5.12 -8.16
N GLY A 62 -13.98 5.10 -7.03
CA GLY A 62 -14.30 6.30 -6.27
C GLY A 62 -13.05 7.07 -5.80
N TYR A 63 -12.04 6.36 -5.28
CA TYR A 63 -10.75 6.98 -4.94
C TYR A 63 -10.05 7.57 -6.16
N TRP A 64 -10.02 6.84 -7.28
CA TRP A 64 -9.44 7.32 -8.51
C TRP A 64 -10.11 8.61 -9.01
N ALA A 65 -11.44 8.66 -9.00
CA ALA A 65 -12.21 9.83 -9.42
C ALA A 65 -11.96 11.03 -8.49
N TYR A 66 -11.95 10.81 -7.17
CA TYR A 66 -11.67 11.85 -6.18
C TYR A 66 -10.27 12.45 -6.34
N LEU A 67 -9.25 11.64 -6.66
CA LEU A 67 -7.86 12.07 -6.81
C LEU A 67 -7.56 12.83 -8.11
N ARG A 68 -8.55 12.99 -9.00
CA ARG A 68 -8.46 13.88 -10.17
C ARG A 68 -8.66 15.36 -9.80
N ILE A 69 -9.22 15.65 -8.63
CA ILE A 69 -9.38 17.02 -8.13
C ILE A 69 -8.00 17.64 -7.86
N LYS A 70 -7.85 18.95 -8.09
CA LYS A 70 -6.59 19.68 -7.85
C LYS A 70 -6.11 19.45 -6.39
N PRO A 71 -4.83 19.10 -6.18
CA PRO A 71 -4.29 18.72 -4.86
C PRO A 71 -4.38 19.84 -3.81
N GLU A 72 -4.44 21.10 -4.26
CA GLU A 72 -4.62 22.28 -3.40
C GLU A 72 -5.93 22.23 -2.62
N ASN A 73 -7.02 21.78 -3.25
CA ASN A 73 -8.37 21.80 -2.67
C ASN A 73 -8.66 20.65 -1.72
N ILE A 74 -7.76 19.66 -1.61
CA ILE A 74 -8.01 18.47 -0.79
C ILE A 74 -7.68 18.79 0.68
N ASN A 75 -8.62 18.57 1.61
CA ASN A 75 -8.33 18.77 3.03
C ASN A 75 -7.37 17.69 3.56
N SER A 76 -6.43 18.09 4.42
CA SER A 76 -5.49 17.17 5.09
C SER A 76 -6.20 16.14 5.96
N LEU A 77 -7.34 16.50 6.56
CA LEU A 77 -8.18 15.59 7.34
C LEU A 77 -8.76 14.48 6.44
N THR A 78 -9.29 14.84 5.28
CA THR A 78 -9.85 13.89 4.30
C THR A 78 -8.80 12.90 3.82
N LEU A 79 -7.56 13.34 3.58
CA LEU A 79 -6.46 12.43 3.23
C LEU A 79 -6.14 11.41 4.33
N LYS A 80 -6.23 11.80 5.61
CA LYS A 80 -6.05 10.85 6.72
C LYS A 80 -7.15 9.80 6.73
N PHE A 81 -8.41 10.22 6.53
CA PHE A 81 -9.54 9.29 6.42
C PHE A 81 -9.40 8.35 5.23
N ILE A 82 -9.06 8.87 4.04
CA ILE A 82 -8.86 8.03 2.85
C ILE A 82 -7.79 6.97 3.11
N LYS A 83 -6.64 7.34 3.67
CA LYS A 83 -5.58 6.38 4.02
C LYS A 83 -6.08 5.30 4.98
N PHE A 84 -6.82 5.71 6.01
CA PHE A 84 -7.34 4.79 7.02
C PHE A 84 -8.32 3.80 6.39
N PHE A 85 -9.32 4.30 5.67
CA PHE A 85 -10.32 3.47 5.01
C PHE A 85 -9.72 2.58 3.92
N GLN A 86 -8.69 3.03 3.21
CA GLN A 86 -8.04 2.21 2.20
C GLN A 86 -7.44 0.94 2.80
N VAL A 87 -6.68 1.05 3.89
CA VAL A 87 -6.03 -0.12 4.49
C VAL A 87 -7.03 -0.96 5.29
N SER A 88 -7.95 -0.33 6.04
CA SER A 88 -8.94 -1.08 6.82
C SER A 88 -9.90 -1.88 5.93
N LEU A 89 -10.43 -1.27 4.86
CA LEU A 89 -11.36 -1.95 3.95
C LEU A 89 -10.65 -3.06 3.17
N ASP A 90 -9.38 -2.91 2.80
CA ASP A 90 -8.63 -3.99 2.16
C ASP A 90 -8.45 -5.20 3.10
N GLN A 91 -8.09 -4.96 4.36
CA GLN A 91 -7.93 -6.04 5.33
C GLN A 91 -9.25 -6.72 5.69
N LEU A 92 -10.33 -5.95 5.80
CA LEU A 92 -11.68 -6.50 6.00
C LEU A 92 -12.17 -7.27 4.78
N ALA A 93 -11.90 -6.79 3.57
CA ALA A 93 -12.24 -7.50 2.34
C ALA A 93 -11.50 -8.83 2.24
N ILE A 94 -10.20 -8.86 2.58
CA ILE A 94 -9.43 -10.11 2.61
C ILE A 94 -9.98 -11.05 3.70
N ALA A 95 -10.27 -10.54 4.89
CA ALA A 95 -10.88 -11.32 5.97
C ALA A 95 -12.22 -11.95 5.51
N ALA A 96 -13.07 -11.15 4.85
CA ALA A 96 -14.34 -11.60 4.32
C ALA A 96 -14.15 -12.63 3.20
N ILE A 97 -13.22 -12.43 2.27
CA ILE A 97 -12.91 -13.39 1.21
C ILE A 97 -12.43 -14.71 1.82
N ILE A 98 -11.54 -14.69 2.83
CA ILE A 98 -11.10 -15.89 3.54
C ILE A 98 -12.29 -16.62 4.16
N TYR A 99 -13.15 -15.87 4.85
CA TYR A 99 -14.35 -16.40 5.48
C TYR A 99 -15.28 -17.07 4.47
N PHE A 100 -15.73 -16.35 3.43
CA PHE A 100 -16.63 -16.88 2.41
C PHE A 100 -15.99 -17.94 1.52
N SER A 101 -14.66 -18.00 1.47
CA SER A 101 -13.97 -19.09 0.78
C SER A 101 -14.10 -20.43 1.51
N GLY A 102 -14.58 -20.47 2.76
CA GLY A 102 -14.96 -21.69 3.47
C GLY A 102 -13.92 -22.25 4.45
N THR A 103 -12.68 -21.75 4.47
CA THR A 103 -11.71 -22.07 5.55
C THR A 103 -10.58 -21.04 5.63
N ALA A 104 -10.11 -20.77 6.85
CA ALA A 104 -8.94 -19.92 7.14
C ALA A 104 -7.59 -20.51 6.68
N ASN A 105 -7.58 -21.74 6.18
CA ASN A 105 -6.36 -22.47 5.80
C ASN A 105 -5.99 -22.37 4.32
N LYS A 106 -6.55 -21.41 3.57
CA LYS A 106 -6.22 -21.22 2.16
C LYS A 106 -4.95 -20.39 2.01
N GLN A 107 -4.17 -20.65 0.95
CA GLN A 107 -2.99 -19.84 0.60
C GLN A 107 -3.29 -18.34 0.41
N ILE A 108 -4.57 -17.99 0.23
CA ILE A 108 -5.04 -16.61 0.14
C ILE A 108 -4.70 -15.77 1.39
N ILE A 109 -4.34 -16.38 2.53
CA ILE A 109 -3.84 -15.66 3.71
C ILE A 109 -2.59 -14.80 3.41
N MET A 110 -1.81 -15.18 2.38
CA MET A 110 -0.64 -14.41 1.92
C MET A 110 -1.04 -13.01 1.40
N MET A 111 -2.32 -12.79 1.11
CA MET A 111 -2.85 -11.49 0.73
C MET A 111 -2.72 -10.41 1.80
N TYR A 112 -2.67 -10.81 3.08
CA TYR A 112 -2.40 -9.84 4.15
C TYR A 112 -1.05 -9.15 3.97
N ILE A 113 -0.04 -9.82 3.42
CA ILE A 113 1.28 -9.23 3.12
C ILE A 113 1.12 -8.01 2.22
N VAL A 114 0.29 -8.11 1.18
CA VAL A 114 0.03 -7.01 0.23
C VAL A 114 -0.54 -5.80 0.96
N THR A 115 -1.45 -6.00 1.92
CA THR A 115 -1.98 -4.88 2.72
C THR A 115 -0.93 -4.23 3.62
N ILE A 116 0.03 -5.01 4.14
CA ILE A 116 1.14 -4.46 4.92
C ILE A 116 2.10 -3.67 4.02
N MET A 117 2.34 -4.14 2.81
CA MET A 117 3.12 -3.39 1.81
C MET A 117 2.43 -2.07 1.47
N ILE A 118 1.11 -2.05 1.25
CA ILE A 118 0.33 -0.82 1.04
C ILE A 118 0.45 0.11 2.26
N ALA A 119 0.32 -0.43 3.48
CA ALA A 119 0.47 0.33 4.71
C ALA A 119 1.87 0.94 4.84
N SER A 120 2.92 0.24 4.38
CA SER A 120 4.31 0.72 4.40
C SER A 120 4.52 1.94 3.51
N VAL A 121 3.80 2.03 2.39
CA VAL A 121 3.83 3.18 1.48
C VAL A 121 3.08 4.38 2.09
N LEU A 122 1.96 4.14 2.76
CA LEU A 122 1.10 5.22 3.29
C LEU A 122 1.51 5.76 4.66
N TYR A 123 2.17 4.94 5.48
CA TYR A 123 2.40 5.22 6.90
C TYR A 123 3.89 5.25 7.27
N LYS A 124 4.17 5.77 8.47
CA LYS A 124 5.48 5.60 9.11
C LYS A 124 5.52 4.22 9.80
N ALA A 125 6.67 3.85 10.37
CA ALA A 125 6.87 2.59 11.08
C ALA A 125 5.72 2.25 12.06
N LYS A 126 5.28 3.22 12.88
CA LYS A 126 4.17 3.03 13.84
C LYS A 126 2.86 2.58 13.17
N GLY A 127 2.55 3.13 11.99
CA GLY A 127 1.33 2.75 11.27
C GLY A 127 1.45 1.37 10.63
N VAL A 128 2.64 0.98 10.14
CA VAL A 128 2.88 -0.39 9.64
C VAL A 128 2.65 -1.42 10.75
N ILE A 129 3.20 -1.16 11.94
CA ILE A 129 3.01 -2.03 13.12
C ILE A 129 1.53 -2.12 13.50
N LEU A 130 0.83 -0.98 13.54
CA LEU A 130 -0.59 -0.94 13.87
C LEU A 130 -1.43 -1.78 12.89
N TRP A 131 -1.22 -1.62 11.58
CA TRP A 131 -1.95 -2.38 10.56
C TRP A 131 -1.56 -3.85 10.50
N THR A 132 -0.34 -4.19 10.88
CA THR A 132 0.08 -5.59 11.06
C THR A 132 -0.68 -6.21 12.22
N PHE A 133 -0.74 -5.52 13.37
CA PHE A 133 -1.50 -5.99 14.52
C PHE A 133 -2.99 -6.14 14.20
N PHE A 134 -3.56 -5.21 13.43
CA PHE A 134 -4.96 -5.31 12.99
C PHE A 134 -5.19 -6.53 12.09
N ALA A 135 -4.29 -6.82 11.13
CA ALA A 135 -4.34 -8.03 10.32
C ALA A 135 -4.22 -9.32 11.16
N MET A 136 -3.29 -9.34 12.11
CA MET A 136 -3.11 -10.46 13.05
C MET A 136 -4.38 -10.71 13.86
N LEU A 137 -5.02 -9.64 14.36
CA LEU A 137 -6.26 -9.71 15.12
C LEU A 137 -7.42 -10.22 14.25
N LEU A 138 -7.57 -9.74 13.03
CA LEU A 138 -8.61 -10.20 12.11
C LEU A 138 -8.45 -11.69 11.78
N TYR A 139 -7.25 -12.13 11.41
CA TYR A 139 -7.00 -13.52 11.06
C TYR A 139 -7.15 -14.44 12.28
N THR A 140 -6.57 -14.06 13.41
CA THR A 140 -6.70 -14.81 14.66
C THR A 140 -8.17 -14.92 15.07
N GLY A 141 -8.94 -13.84 14.96
CA GLY A 141 -10.38 -13.83 15.18
C GLY A 141 -11.12 -14.82 14.27
N LEU A 142 -10.82 -14.83 12.97
CA LEU A 142 -11.41 -15.79 12.02
C LEU A 142 -11.12 -17.24 12.41
N VAL A 143 -9.86 -17.54 12.73
CA VAL A 143 -9.43 -18.88 13.14
C VAL A 143 -10.12 -19.33 14.43
N PHE A 144 -10.28 -18.42 15.41
CA PHE A 144 -11.03 -18.73 16.63
C PHE A 144 -12.50 -18.99 16.35
N LEU A 145 -13.15 -18.17 15.52
CA LEU A 145 -14.55 -18.36 15.14
C LEU A 145 -14.76 -19.71 14.42
N GLU A 146 -13.82 -20.12 13.55
CA GLU A 146 -13.83 -21.42 12.89
C GLU A 146 -13.60 -22.57 13.89
N TYR A 147 -12.64 -22.43 14.80
CA TYR A 147 -12.31 -23.43 15.82
C TYR A 147 -13.50 -23.76 16.74
N PHE A 148 -14.23 -22.73 17.18
CA PHE A 148 -15.44 -22.89 18.01
C PHE A 148 -16.69 -23.32 17.23
N GLY A 149 -16.61 -23.42 15.91
CA GLY A 149 -17.77 -23.73 15.06
C GLY A 149 -18.85 -22.65 15.09
N LEU A 150 -18.49 -21.41 15.43
CA LEU A 150 -19.40 -20.25 15.38
C LEU A 150 -19.65 -19.82 13.93
N LEU A 151 -18.76 -20.20 13.03
CA LEU A 151 -18.93 -20.00 11.60
C LEU A 151 -19.78 -21.13 11.02
N PRO A 152 -20.89 -20.82 10.32
CA PRO A 152 -21.64 -21.83 9.60
C PRO A 152 -20.72 -22.49 8.57
N GLU A 153 -20.76 -23.82 8.51
CA GLU A 153 -20.02 -24.63 7.54
C GLU A 153 -20.55 -24.28 6.15
N LEU A 154 -19.92 -23.30 5.48
CA LEU A 154 -20.26 -22.93 4.11
C LEU A 154 -19.99 -24.13 3.19
N ALA A 155 -20.83 -24.28 2.17
CA ALA A 155 -21.14 -25.52 1.46
C ALA A 155 -19.95 -26.46 1.14
N PRO A 156 -20.19 -27.79 1.13
CA PRO A 156 -19.17 -28.83 1.00
C PRO A 156 -18.27 -28.74 -0.24
N GLU A 157 -18.64 -28.04 -1.31
CA GLU A 157 -17.78 -27.87 -2.49
C GLU A 157 -16.52 -27.03 -2.22
N ALA A 158 -16.59 -26.06 -1.29
CA ALA A 158 -15.45 -25.22 -0.92
C ALA A 158 -14.52 -25.88 0.11
N ALA A 159 -15.01 -26.90 0.81
CA ALA A 159 -14.37 -27.56 1.94
C ALA A 159 -13.95 -29.03 1.68
N SER A 160 -14.64 -29.75 0.79
CA SER A 160 -14.39 -31.18 0.52
C SER A 160 -13.07 -31.47 -0.19
N GLN A 161 -12.39 -30.46 -0.73
CA GLN A 161 -11.15 -30.65 -1.52
C GLN A 161 -9.97 -29.77 -1.09
N THR A 162 -10.10 -28.95 -0.04
CA THR A 162 -8.89 -28.45 0.60
C THR A 162 -8.14 -29.65 1.17
N ALA A 163 -6.87 -29.84 0.79
CA ALA A 163 -5.96 -30.87 1.34
C ALA A 163 -5.68 -30.70 2.85
N PHE A 164 -6.51 -29.91 3.52
CA PHE A 164 -6.30 -29.17 4.72
C PHE A 164 -7.59 -29.29 5.52
N LYS A 165 -7.52 -30.02 6.63
CA LYS A 165 -8.65 -30.32 7.50
C LYS A 165 -9.32 -29.05 8.02
N PHE A 166 -10.62 -29.13 8.27
CA PHE A 166 -11.33 -28.14 9.08
C PHE A 166 -10.63 -27.97 10.44
N LEU A 167 -10.53 -26.72 10.90
CA LEU A 167 -9.87 -26.38 12.16
C LEU A 167 -10.69 -26.78 13.42
N LYS A 168 -11.96 -27.18 13.24
CA LYS A 168 -12.89 -27.50 14.31
C LYS A 168 -12.37 -28.64 15.20
N GLY A 169 -12.02 -28.31 16.45
CA GLY A 169 -11.56 -29.27 17.46
C GLY A 169 -10.11 -29.75 17.33
N GLU A 170 -9.36 -29.34 16.29
CA GLU A 170 -7.95 -29.73 16.11
C GLU A 170 -7.01 -28.67 16.71
N THR A 171 -6.77 -28.77 18.01
CA THR A 171 -5.99 -27.80 18.81
C THR A 171 -4.56 -27.62 18.31
N ASN A 172 -3.87 -28.71 17.94
CA ASN A 172 -2.46 -28.66 17.55
C ASN A 172 -2.27 -27.95 16.21
N PHE A 173 -3.13 -28.25 15.23
CA PHE A 173 -3.08 -27.64 13.91
C PHE A 173 -3.43 -26.14 13.98
N THR A 174 -4.47 -25.80 14.74
CA THR A 174 -4.87 -24.41 15.00
C THR A 174 -3.74 -23.59 15.61
N LYS A 175 -3.06 -24.12 16.64
CA LYS A 175 -1.90 -23.47 17.27
C LYS A 175 -0.77 -23.26 16.27
N MET A 176 -0.43 -24.27 15.47
CA MET A 176 0.63 -24.18 14.46
C MET A 176 0.34 -23.08 13.45
N LEU A 177 -0.91 -22.99 12.96
CA LEU A 177 -1.34 -22.00 11.98
C LEU A 177 -1.35 -20.58 12.56
N LEU A 178 -1.83 -20.40 13.79
CA LEU A 178 -1.76 -19.10 14.48
C LEU A 178 -0.31 -18.66 14.73
N ILE A 179 0.55 -19.55 15.25
CA ILE A 179 1.96 -19.24 15.49
C ILE A 179 2.64 -18.90 14.16
N GLY A 180 2.48 -19.75 13.15
CA GLY A 180 3.09 -19.57 11.83
C GLY A 180 2.68 -18.25 11.18
N PHE A 181 1.38 -17.96 11.11
CA PHE A 181 0.89 -16.71 10.53
C PHE A 181 1.38 -15.49 11.30
N ASN A 182 1.26 -15.47 12.63
CA ASN A 182 1.66 -14.33 13.44
C ASN A 182 3.17 -14.07 13.37
N THR A 183 4.00 -15.11 13.46
CA THR A 183 5.45 -14.99 13.31
C THR A 183 5.82 -14.45 11.93
N TYR A 184 5.17 -14.95 10.87
CA TYR A 184 5.41 -14.48 9.51
C TYR A 184 4.99 -13.01 9.32
N MET A 185 3.83 -12.61 9.85
CA MET A 185 3.37 -11.23 9.79
C MET A 185 4.29 -10.27 10.56
N ILE A 186 4.82 -10.69 11.71
CA ILE A 186 5.84 -9.92 12.43
C ILE A 186 7.10 -9.76 11.59
N ALA A 187 7.60 -10.82 10.95
CA ALA A 187 8.77 -10.76 10.08
C ALA A 187 8.56 -9.80 8.90
N VAL A 188 7.40 -9.89 8.24
CA VAL A 188 6.99 -8.97 7.16
C VAL A 188 6.93 -7.53 7.66
N ALA A 189 6.36 -7.29 8.84
CA ALA A 189 6.26 -5.95 9.42
C ALA A 189 7.64 -5.36 9.75
N LEU A 190 8.54 -6.15 10.34
CA LEU A 190 9.92 -5.73 10.60
C LEU A 190 10.64 -5.36 9.30
N TYR A 191 10.50 -6.19 8.27
CA TYR A 191 11.07 -5.93 6.95
C TYR A 191 10.49 -4.66 6.32
N ALA A 192 9.16 -4.49 6.36
CA ALA A 192 8.50 -3.31 5.86
C ALA A 192 8.92 -2.03 6.61
N VAL A 193 9.02 -2.08 7.94
CA VAL A 193 9.52 -0.98 8.77
C VAL A 193 10.96 -0.62 8.41
N TYR A 194 11.81 -1.62 8.21
CA TYR A 194 13.20 -1.42 7.78
C TYR A 194 13.26 -0.72 6.42
N LEU A 195 12.50 -1.17 5.43
CA LEU A 195 12.42 -0.54 4.12
C LEU A 195 11.93 0.91 4.20
N VAL A 196 10.87 1.17 4.98
CA VAL A 196 10.32 2.52 5.16
C VAL A 196 11.37 3.46 5.75
N ASN A 197 12.17 2.99 6.71
CA ASN A 197 13.24 3.80 7.31
C ASN A 197 14.36 4.09 6.30
N ILE A 198 14.76 3.10 5.48
CA ILE A 198 15.74 3.31 4.41
C ILE A 198 15.24 4.36 3.41
N PHE A 199 14.02 4.22 2.91
CA PHE A 199 13.48 5.14 1.91
C PHE A 199 13.38 6.56 2.45
N ARG A 200 12.90 6.72 3.69
CA ARG A 200 12.82 8.05 4.34
C ARG A 200 14.20 8.66 4.56
N ASN A 201 15.20 7.87 4.94
CA ASN A 201 16.56 8.38 5.12
C ASN A 201 17.19 8.78 3.78
N ARG A 202 16.95 8.02 2.71
CA ARG A 202 17.39 8.37 1.36
C ARG A 202 16.71 9.64 0.87
N GLU A 203 15.41 9.77 1.08
CA GLU A 203 14.65 10.96 0.71
C GLU A 203 15.17 12.21 1.44
N LYS A 204 15.41 12.12 2.76
CA LYS A 204 16.02 13.23 3.53
C LYS A 204 17.38 13.63 2.98
N LYS A 205 18.24 12.67 2.64
CA LYS A 205 19.56 12.93 2.04
C LYS A 205 19.45 13.59 0.67
N LEU A 206 18.50 13.16 -0.15
CA LEU A 206 18.26 13.74 -1.48
C LEU A 206 17.80 15.19 -1.35
N ARG A 207 16.89 15.50 -0.42
CA ARG A 207 16.47 16.88 -0.16
C ARG A 207 17.64 17.78 0.23
N GLY A 208 18.49 17.33 1.16
CA GLY A 208 19.68 18.08 1.55
C GLY A 208 20.59 18.41 0.37
N LYS A 209 20.81 17.45 -0.54
CA LYS A 209 21.61 17.67 -1.76
C LYS A 209 20.94 18.62 -2.74
N THR A 210 19.61 18.56 -2.91
CA THR A 210 18.87 19.48 -3.76
C THR A 210 18.96 20.90 -3.23
N ASP A 211 18.81 21.09 -1.92
CA ASP A 211 18.91 22.42 -1.29
C ASP A 211 20.33 22.99 -1.41
N GLU A 212 21.37 22.15 -1.25
CA GLU A 212 22.76 22.54 -1.49
C GLU A 212 23.02 22.94 -2.95
N ALA A 213 22.44 22.21 -3.91
CA ALA A 213 22.56 22.50 -5.33
C ALA A 213 21.88 23.82 -5.71
N ILE A 214 20.70 24.09 -5.16
CA ILE A 214 19.97 25.36 -5.35
C ILE A 214 20.81 26.52 -4.82
N LYS A 215 21.34 26.43 -3.58
CA LYS A 215 22.20 27.48 -3.01
C LYS A 215 23.45 27.74 -3.81
N LYS A 216 24.10 26.69 -4.34
CA LYS A 216 25.28 26.85 -5.22
C LYS A 216 24.90 27.51 -6.54
N SER A 217 23.76 27.14 -7.14
CA SER A 217 23.26 27.78 -8.35
C SER A 217 23.00 29.27 -8.14
N GLU A 218 22.36 29.64 -7.03
CA GLU A 218 22.11 31.04 -6.66
C GLU A 218 23.41 31.83 -6.49
N LEU A 219 24.38 31.26 -5.77
CA LEU A 219 25.69 31.89 -5.58
C LEU A 219 26.44 32.09 -6.91
N LEU A 220 26.43 31.09 -7.80
CA LEU A 220 27.04 31.22 -9.13
C LEU A 220 26.33 32.26 -9.99
N THR A 221 25.00 32.37 -9.93
CA THR A 221 24.27 33.42 -10.63
C THR A 221 24.62 34.81 -10.12
N LEU A 222 24.78 34.99 -8.81
CA LEU A 222 25.24 36.25 -8.22
C LEU A 222 26.66 36.59 -8.67
N GLN A 223 27.59 35.64 -8.61
CA GLN A 223 28.97 35.84 -9.08
C GLN A 223 29.02 36.20 -10.57
N THR A 224 28.18 35.56 -11.40
CA THR A 224 28.10 35.86 -12.84
C THR A 224 27.57 37.27 -13.09
N GLN A 225 26.58 37.72 -12.30
CA GLN A 225 26.07 39.09 -12.36
C GLN A 225 27.12 40.12 -11.93
N GLU A 226 27.88 39.83 -10.88
CA GLU A 226 28.99 40.69 -10.44
C GLU A 226 30.10 40.78 -11.49
N LEU A 227 30.53 39.65 -12.05
CA LEU A 227 31.50 39.58 -13.15
C LEU A 227 31.03 40.37 -14.39
N SER A 228 29.75 40.28 -14.74
CA SER A 228 29.17 41.07 -15.83
C SER A 228 29.26 42.57 -15.53
N LYS A 229 28.88 43.00 -14.32
CA LYS A 229 28.99 44.41 -13.91
C LYS A 229 30.44 44.90 -13.94
N THR A 230 31.39 44.10 -13.47
CA THR A 230 32.82 44.44 -13.51
C THR A 230 33.32 44.55 -14.95
N LYS A 231 32.90 43.65 -15.84
CA LYS A 231 33.22 43.71 -17.27
C LYS A 231 32.67 44.99 -17.91
N ASP A 232 31.40 45.32 -17.65
CA ASP A 232 30.76 46.52 -18.20
C ASP A 232 31.44 47.80 -17.70
N TYR A 233 31.77 47.86 -16.40
CA TYR A 233 32.52 48.96 -15.80
C TYR A 233 33.92 49.13 -16.42
N LEU A 234 34.66 48.04 -16.62
CA LEU A 234 35.98 48.08 -17.27
C LEU A 234 35.88 48.55 -18.73
N HIS A 235 34.84 48.14 -19.44
CA HIS A 235 34.60 48.58 -20.82
C HIS A 235 34.29 50.08 -20.90
N GLU A 236 33.48 50.60 -19.98
CA GLU A 236 33.20 52.04 -19.85
C GLU A 236 34.46 52.83 -19.49
N ALA A 237 35.30 52.32 -18.59
CA ALA A 237 36.56 52.97 -18.22
C ALA A 237 37.55 53.03 -19.38
N LEU A 238 37.69 51.95 -20.16
CA LEU A 238 38.55 51.90 -21.35
C LEU A 238 38.07 52.88 -22.43
N THR A 239 36.78 52.87 -22.75
CA THR A 239 36.21 53.78 -23.76
C THR A 239 36.34 55.25 -23.39
N LYS A 240 36.24 55.61 -22.10
CA LYS A 240 36.52 56.97 -21.61
C LYS A 240 38.00 57.33 -21.71
N SER A 241 38.90 56.39 -21.46
CA SER A 241 40.35 56.61 -21.58
C SER A 241 40.78 56.82 -23.03
N ASP A 242 40.20 56.11 -23.99
CA ASP A 242 40.52 56.26 -25.42
C ASP A 242 40.01 57.59 -26.01
N ALA A 243 39.03 58.22 -25.36
CA ALA A 243 38.43 59.49 -25.78
C ALA A 243 39.13 60.74 -25.20
N ALA A 244 40.05 60.57 -24.25
CA ALA A 244 40.79 61.64 -23.56
C ALA A 244 42.18 61.82 -24.17
#